data_AF-A0A226WY60-F1
#
_entry.id   AF-A0A226WY60-F1
#
_cell.length_a   1.000
_cell.length_b   1.000
_cell.length_c   1.000
_cell.angle_alpha   90.00
_cell.angle_beta   90.00
_cell.angle_gamma   90.00
#
_symmetry.space_group_name_H-M   'P 1'
#
loop_
_entity.id
_entity.type
_entity.pdbx_description
1 polymer ?
#
loop_
_entity_poly.entity_id
_entity_poly.type
_entity_poly.pdbx_seq_one_letter_code
_entity_poly.pdbx_strand_id
1 'polypeptide(L)'
;MRHSQADKLATHQRIVEVAARRFREHGIDGISVGDIMKEAGLTVGGFYKHFESRDALVTEAFIMALQDIEHIQDALKTAPQRAISTYVSESHRNNVGRGCPISALVNDVARAPDATREVFTERVSEIINLLAQSFSETEGAQDKGKRSVKHAPCARR
;
A
#
# COMPACT_ATOMS: atom_id res chain seq x y z
N MET A 1 8.33 -16.03 33.88
CA MET A 1 9.15 -16.13 32.65
C MET A 1 9.44 -14.71 32.18
N ARG A 2 10.71 -14.32 31.99
CA ARG A 2 11.05 -13.01 31.40
C ARG A 2 10.98 -13.15 29.89
N HIS A 3 9.99 -12.52 29.26
CA HIS A 3 10.00 -12.34 27.82
C HIS A 3 11.23 -11.50 27.44
N SER A 4 12.03 -11.98 26.50
CA SER A 4 13.21 -11.26 26.04
C SER A 4 12.77 -10.01 25.26
N GLN A 5 13.65 -9.00 25.15
CA GLN A 5 13.36 -7.85 24.28
C GLN A 5 13.09 -8.27 22.82
N ALA A 6 13.74 -9.36 22.38
CA ALA A 6 13.49 -9.95 21.07
C ALA A 6 12.06 -10.52 20.95
N ASP A 7 11.54 -11.18 22.00
CA ASP A 7 10.17 -11.71 22.01
C ASP A 7 9.15 -10.58 21.92
N LYS A 8 9.40 -9.46 22.60
CA LYS A 8 8.55 -8.27 22.55
C LYS A 8 8.53 -7.66 21.15
N LEU A 9 9.69 -7.54 20.50
CA LEU A 9 9.82 -7.01 19.15
C LEU A 9 9.15 -7.91 18.12
N ALA A 10 9.36 -9.23 18.19
CA ALA A 10 8.71 -10.20 17.30
C ALA A 10 7.18 -10.17 17.45
N THR A 11 6.69 -10.06 18.69
CA THR A 11 5.25 -9.91 18.96
C THR A 11 4.71 -8.61 18.36
N HIS A 12 5.44 -7.52 18.51
CA HIS A 12 5.08 -6.22 17.95
C HIS A 12 4.97 -6.27 16.42
N GLN A 13 6.03 -6.74 15.75
CA GLN A 13 6.08 -6.87 14.29
C GLN A 13 4.91 -7.71 13.76
N ARG A 14 4.61 -8.82 14.43
CA ARG A 14 3.49 -9.69 14.05
C ARG A 14 2.12 -9.00 14.15
N ILE A 15 1.93 -8.08 15.09
CA ILE A 15 0.71 -7.26 15.15
C ILE A 15 0.67 -6.30 13.95
N VAL A 16 1.79 -5.64 13.63
CA VAL A 16 1.90 -4.72 12.49
C VAL A 16 1.64 -5.45 11.17
N GLU A 17 2.19 -6.65 10.98
CA GLU A 17 1.99 -7.48 9.78
C GLU A 17 0.51 -7.85 9.58
N VAL A 18 -0.16 -8.29 10.65
CA VAL A 18 -1.60 -8.59 10.60
C VAL A 18 -2.37 -7.32 10.27
N ALA A 19 -2.09 -6.21 10.96
CA ALA A 19 -2.78 -4.94 10.72
C ALA A 19 -2.59 -4.44 9.28
N ALA A 20 -1.36 -4.47 8.75
CA ALA A 20 -1.03 -4.03 7.39
C ALA A 20 -1.85 -4.79 6.34
N ARG A 21 -1.90 -6.12 6.47
CA ARG A 21 -2.72 -6.95 5.58
C ARG A 21 -4.20 -6.65 5.75
N ARG A 22 -4.70 -6.62 6.99
CA ARG A 22 -6.15 -6.50 7.24
C ARG A 22 -6.70 -5.13 6.88
N PHE A 23 -5.93 -4.05 7.07
CA PHE A 23 -6.32 -2.72 6.61
C PHE A 23 -6.44 -2.68 5.09
N ARG A 24 -5.52 -3.29 4.33
CA ARG A 24 -5.68 -3.39 2.86
C ARG A 24 -6.93 -4.16 2.45
N GLU A 25 -7.27 -5.22 3.18
CA GLU A 25 -8.42 -6.08 2.87
C GLU A 25 -9.77 -5.46 3.26
N HIS A 26 -9.84 -4.70 4.37
CA HIS A 26 -11.12 -4.27 4.98
C HIS A 26 -11.26 -2.75 5.08
N GLY A 27 -10.25 -1.98 4.69
CA GLY A 27 -10.13 -0.56 5.01
C GLY A 27 -9.66 -0.33 6.45
N ILE A 28 -9.33 0.92 6.77
CA ILE A 28 -8.89 1.28 8.12
C ILE A 28 -10.05 1.09 9.09
N ASP A 29 -11.23 1.63 8.80
CA ASP A 29 -12.37 1.58 9.73
C ASP A 29 -13.11 0.24 9.74
N GLY A 30 -12.86 -0.63 8.74
CA GLY A 30 -13.55 -1.91 8.60
C GLY A 30 -13.03 -3.03 9.49
N ILE A 31 -12.00 -2.78 10.32
CA ILE A 31 -11.46 -3.76 11.26
C ILE A 31 -11.13 -3.17 12.64
N SER A 32 -11.47 -3.93 13.69
CA SER A 32 -11.21 -3.56 15.07
C SER A 32 -9.82 -4.00 15.54
N VAL A 33 -9.29 -3.31 16.56
CA VAL A 33 -8.08 -3.76 17.28
C VAL A 33 -8.29 -5.16 17.87
N GLY A 34 -9.51 -5.49 18.29
CA GLY A 34 -9.84 -6.81 18.82
C GLY A 34 -9.63 -7.92 17.80
N ASP A 35 -10.07 -7.72 16.56
CA ASP A 35 -9.91 -8.69 15.47
C ASP A 35 -8.43 -8.87 15.10
N ILE A 36 -7.69 -7.76 14.99
CA ILE A 36 -6.25 -7.77 14.72
C ILE A 36 -5.51 -8.54 15.81
N MET A 37 -5.79 -8.25 17.08
CA MET A 37 -5.13 -8.91 18.22
C MET A 37 -5.48 -10.39 18.28
N LYS A 38 -6.74 -10.75 18.03
CA LYS A 38 -7.20 -12.14 17.99
C LYS A 38 -6.50 -12.94 16.88
N GLU A 39 -6.42 -12.39 15.68
CA GLU A 39 -5.71 -13.01 14.56
C GLU A 39 -4.20 -13.05 14.83
N ALA A 40 -3.69 -12.07 15.56
CA ALA A 40 -2.38 -12.10 16.15
C ALA A 40 -2.29 -13.00 17.41
N GLY A 41 -3.24 -13.89 17.72
CA GLY A 41 -3.11 -14.81 18.87
C GLY A 41 -2.82 -14.14 20.22
N LEU A 42 -3.23 -12.88 20.40
CA LEU A 42 -2.99 -12.06 21.58
C LEU A 42 -4.31 -11.58 22.17
N THR A 43 -4.28 -11.27 23.46
CA THR A 43 -5.41 -10.63 24.13
C THR A 43 -5.49 -9.15 23.74
N VAL A 44 -6.71 -8.59 23.70
CA VAL A 44 -6.92 -7.16 23.43
C VAL A 44 -6.18 -6.27 24.44
N GLY A 45 -6.16 -6.65 25.71
CA GLY A 45 -5.41 -5.92 26.74
C GLY A 45 -3.89 -5.90 26.54
N GLY A 46 -3.35 -6.82 25.73
CA GLY A 46 -1.94 -6.82 25.33
C GLY A 46 -1.58 -5.69 24.37
N PHE A 47 -2.56 -5.11 23.67
CA PHE A 47 -2.35 -4.09 22.64
C PHE A 47 -1.60 -2.86 23.19
N TYR A 48 -2.06 -2.36 24.34
CA TYR A 48 -1.50 -1.17 24.98
C TYR A 48 -0.09 -1.36 25.56
N LYS A 49 0.48 -2.57 25.48
CA LYS A 49 1.90 -2.81 25.79
C LYS A 49 2.82 -2.59 24.58
N HIS A 50 2.24 -2.53 23.39
CA HIS A 50 2.91 -2.44 22.11
C HIS A 50 2.67 -1.08 21.45
N PHE A 51 1.44 -0.57 21.50
CA PHE A 51 1.06 0.67 20.84
C PHE A 51 0.41 1.64 21.82
N GLU A 52 0.70 2.93 21.65
CA GLU A 52 0.07 4.00 22.43
C GLU A 52 -1.39 4.22 22.03
N SER A 53 -1.70 4.00 20.76
CA SER A 53 -3.03 4.20 20.19
C SER A 53 -3.25 3.33 18.96
N ARG A 54 -4.51 3.23 18.53
CA ARG A 54 -4.86 2.64 17.24
C ARG A 54 -4.24 3.41 16.08
N ASP A 55 -4.11 4.73 16.21
CA ASP A 55 -3.55 5.60 15.18
C ASP A 55 -2.05 5.35 14.96
N ALA A 56 -1.32 5.04 16.05
CA ALA A 56 0.07 4.59 15.96
C ALA A 56 0.16 3.28 15.16
N LEU A 57 -0.71 2.30 15.47
CA LEU A 57 -0.78 1.05 14.69
C LEU A 57 -1.08 1.30 13.21
N VAL A 58 -2.04 2.19 12.88
CA VAL A 58 -2.39 2.52 11.50
C VAL A 58 -1.18 3.06 10.75
N THR A 59 -0.45 4.00 11.35
CA THR A 59 0.73 4.61 10.73
C THR A 59 1.83 3.59 10.49
N GLU A 60 2.16 2.78 11.49
CA GLU A 60 3.19 1.75 11.37
C GLU A 60 2.82 0.65 10.37
N ALA A 61 1.56 0.20 10.40
CA ALA A 61 1.05 -0.78 9.45
C ALA A 61 1.09 -0.26 8.01
N PHE A 62 0.79 1.02 7.81
CA PHE A 62 0.90 1.66 6.50
C PHE A 62 2.35 1.74 6.01
N ILE A 63 3.29 2.10 6.90
CA ILE A 63 4.72 2.13 6.57
C ILE A 63 5.24 0.74 6.20
N MET A 64 4.92 -0.28 7.03
CA MET A 64 5.28 -1.68 6.71
C MET A 64 4.66 -2.11 5.38
N ALA A 65 3.40 -1.75 5.13
CA ALA A 65 2.72 -2.08 3.89
C ALA A 65 3.39 -1.52 2.63
N LEU A 66 4.06 -0.36 2.74
CA LEU A 66 4.78 0.23 1.61
C LEU A 66 6.02 -0.57 1.23
N GLN A 67 6.62 -1.28 2.19
CA GLN A 67 7.77 -2.16 1.94
C GLN A 67 7.41 -3.31 0.98
N ASP A 68 6.16 -3.81 1.05
CA ASP A 68 5.67 -4.86 0.16
C ASP A 68 5.75 -4.48 -1.33
N ILE A 69 5.73 -3.18 -1.66
CA ILE A 69 5.75 -2.68 -3.05
C ILE A 69 7.05 -1.98 -3.46
N GLU A 70 8.07 -1.94 -2.60
CA GLU A 70 9.36 -1.32 -2.93
C GLU A 70 9.99 -1.95 -4.19
N HIS A 71 9.88 -3.27 -4.34
CA HIS A 71 10.36 -3.99 -5.52
C HIS A 71 9.71 -3.51 -6.84
N ILE A 72 8.45 -3.08 -6.81
CA ILE A 72 7.76 -2.53 -7.99
C ILE A 72 8.32 -1.14 -8.30
N GLN A 73 8.57 -0.33 -7.26
CA GLN A 73 9.14 1.01 -7.43
C GLN A 73 10.58 0.97 -7.95
N ASP A 74 11.39 0.01 -7.50
CA ASP A 74 12.73 -0.18 -8.05
C ASP A 74 12.70 -0.71 -9.49
N ALA A 75 11.72 -1.58 -9.80
CA ALA A 75 11.49 -2.00 -11.17
C ALA A 75 11.01 -0.85 -12.08
N LEU A 76 10.31 0.17 -11.57
CA LEU A 76 9.95 1.35 -12.36
C LEU A 76 11.18 2.10 -12.87
N LYS A 77 12.28 2.13 -12.11
CA LYS A 77 13.53 2.83 -12.48
C LYS A 77 14.31 2.12 -13.60
N THR A 78 14.13 0.80 -13.75
CA THR A 78 15.01 -0.04 -14.59
C THR A 78 14.29 -0.80 -15.69
N ALA A 79 13.00 -1.11 -15.49
CA ALA A 79 12.15 -1.85 -16.42
C ALA A 79 10.69 -1.38 -16.32
N PRO A 80 10.40 -0.09 -16.62
CA PRO A 80 9.11 0.53 -16.30
C PRO A 80 7.91 -0.19 -16.92
N GLN A 81 8.00 -0.64 -18.18
CA GLN A 81 6.90 -1.34 -18.83
C GLN A 81 6.58 -2.68 -18.14
N ARG A 82 7.62 -3.39 -17.66
CA ARG A 82 7.45 -4.64 -16.90
C ARG A 82 6.85 -4.35 -15.52
N ALA A 83 7.35 -3.32 -14.83
CA ALA A 83 6.85 -2.91 -13.52
C ALA A 83 5.35 -2.55 -13.59
N ILE A 84 4.97 -1.75 -14.58
CA ILE A 84 3.56 -1.38 -14.84
C ILE A 84 2.74 -2.63 -15.14
N SER A 85 3.20 -3.50 -16.04
CA SER A 85 2.49 -4.75 -16.38
C SER A 85 2.29 -5.67 -15.18
N THR A 86 3.29 -5.79 -14.31
CA THR A 86 3.18 -6.58 -13.07
C THR A 86 2.17 -5.94 -12.12
N TYR A 87 2.22 -4.62 -11.95
CA TYR A 87 1.33 -3.87 -11.06
C TYR A 87 -0.15 -4.00 -11.46
N VAL A 88 -0.45 -3.90 -12.77
CA VAL A 88 -1.84 -3.99 -13.27
C VAL A 88 -2.30 -5.42 -13.56
N SER A 89 -1.47 -6.43 -13.26
CA SER A 89 -1.80 -7.83 -13.51
C SER A 89 -2.94 -8.33 -12.60
N GLU A 90 -3.68 -9.34 -13.06
CA GLU A 90 -4.71 -10.00 -12.23
C GLU A 90 -4.14 -10.58 -10.94
N SER A 91 -2.91 -11.10 -10.98
CA SER A 91 -2.23 -11.63 -9.80
C SER A 91 -2.02 -10.56 -8.74
N HIS A 92 -1.61 -9.34 -9.13
CA HIS A 92 -1.49 -8.24 -8.18
C HIS A 92 -2.86 -7.76 -7.71
N ARG A 93 -3.81 -7.57 -8.65
CA ARG A 93 -5.18 -7.10 -8.38
C ARG A 93 -5.92 -7.99 -7.37
N ASN A 94 -5.79 -9.30 -7.50
CA ASN A 94 -6.51 -10.26 -6.67
C ASN A 94 -5.80 -10.53 -5.32
N ASN A 95 -4.55 -10.07 -5.15
CA ASN A 95 -3.80 -10.20 -3.91
C ASN A 95 -3.92 -8.95 -3.03
N VAL A 96 -5.15 -8.57 -2.67
CA VAL A 96 -5.45 -7.35 -1.91
C VAL A 96 -4.62 -7.27 -0.62
N GLY A 97 -4.49 -8.39 0.08
CA GLY A 97 -3.74 -8.49 1.33
C GLY A 97 -2.22 -8.28 1.20
N ARG A 98 -1.65 -8.24 -0.01
CA ARG A 98 -0.23 -7.86 -0.27
C ARG A 98 -0.08 -6.87 -1.43
N GLY A 99 -1.17 -6.24 -1.84
CA GLY A 99 -1.19 -5.27 -2.92
C GLY A 99 -0.70 -3.90 -2.46
N CYS A 100 -0.72 -2.94 -3.37
CA CYS A 100 -0.32 -1.57 -3.09
C CYS A 100 -1.23 -0.89 -2.05
N PRO A 101 -0.72 -0.48 -0.88
CA PRO A 101 -1.55 0.13 0.16
C PRO A 101 -2.12 1.48 -0.27
N ILE A 102 -1.43 2.22 -1.15
CA ILE A 102 -1.94 3.49 -1.70
C ILE A 102 -3.25 3.25 -2.45
N SER A 103 -3.30 2.22 -3.30
CA SER A 103 -4.51 1.88 -4.06
C SER A 103 -5.63 1.32 -3.17
N ALA A 104 -5.28 0.54 -2.16
CA ALA A 104 -6.24 -0.07 -1.25
C ALA A 104 -6.88 0.94 -0.29
N LEU A 105 -6.12 1.96 0.14
CA LEU A 105 -6.50 2.87 1.23
C LEU A 105 -6.73 4.32 0.79
N VAL A 106 -6.81 4.60 -0.51
CA VAL A 106 -7.02 5.95 -1.05
C VAL A 106 -8.29 6.61 -0.50
N ASN A 107 -9.32 5.83 -0.18
CA ASN A 107 -10.59 6.34 0.39
C ASN A 107 -10.56 6.47 1.92
N ASP A 108 -9.58 5.85 2.58
CA ASP A 108 -9.42 5.84 4.02
C ASP A 108 -8.45 6.93 4.48
N VAL A 109 -7.42 7.23 3.69
CA VAL A 109 -6.32 8.12 4.10
C VAL A 109 -6.79 9.51 4.52
N ALA A 110 -7.85 10.04 3.92
CA ALA A 110 -8.39 11.35 4.29
C ALA A 110 -8.87 11.44 5.75
N ARG A 111 -9.19 10.28 6.37
CA ARG A 111 -9.64 10.14 7.76
C ARG A 111 -8.56 9.51 8.65
N ALA A 112 -7.41 9.17 8.09
CA ALA A 112 -6.29 8.60 8.82
C ALA A 112 -5.51 9.68 9.60
N PRO A 113 -4.66 9.28 10.55
CA PRO A 113 -3.81 10.20 11.29
C PRO A 113 -2.92 11.04 10.37
N ASP A 114 -2.57 12.26 10.78
CA ASP A 114 -1.76 13.18 9.97
C ASP A 114 -0.43 12.55 9.53
N ALA A 115 0.24 11.83 10.42
CA ALA A 115 1.46 11.09 10.08
C ALA A 115 1.26 10.08 8.93
N THR A 116 0.11 9.39 8.90
CA THR A 116 -0.22 8.48 7.79
C THR A 116 -0.49 9.25 6.49
N ARG A 117 -1.17 10.40 6.58
CA ARG A 117 -1.47 11.27 5.42
C ARG A 117 -0.19 11.84 4.79
N GLU A 118 0.76 12.26 5.62
CA GLU A 118 2.07 12.75 5.19
C GLU A 118 2.83 11.67 4.42
N VAL A 119 2.99 10.49 5.03
CA VAL A 119 3.65 9.35 4.37
C VAL A 119 2.95 8.96 3.07
N PHE A 120 1.62 8.91 3.05
CA PHE A 120 0.88 8.62 1.82
C PHE A 120 1.19 9.65 0.72
N THR A 121 1.17 10.95 1.07
CA THR A 121 1.39 12.05 0.12
C THR A 121 2.81 12.00 -0.46
N GLU A 122 3.80 11.76 0.38
CA GLU A 122 5.19 11.58 -0.02
C GLU A 122 5.31 10.42 -1.02
N ARG A 123 4.83 9.23 -0.66
CA ARG A 123 4.97 8.04 -1.52
C ARG A 123 4.21 8.16 -2.83
N VAL A 124 3.04 8.79 -2.85
CA VAL A 124 2.32 9.07 -4.10
C VAL A 124 3.12 10.01 -5.00
N SER A 125 3.68 11.07 -4.43
CA SER A 125 4.48 12.05 -5.17
C SER A 125 5.74 11.40 -5.78
N GLU A 126 6.41 10.54 -5.03
CA GLU A 126 7.56 9.75 -5.52
C GLU A 126 7.17 8.86 -6.71
N ILE A 127 6.08 8.09 -6.59
CA ILE A 127 5.64 7.19 -7.66
C ILE A 127 5.26 7.98 -8.92
N ILE A 128 4.56 9.12 -8.78
CA ILE A 128 4.22 9.99 -9.89
C ILE A 128 5.48 10.49 -10.60
N ASN A 129 6.48 10.95 -9.83
CA ASN A 129 7.75 11.42 -10.39
C ASN A 129 8.51 10.32 -11.14
N LEU A 130 8.56 9.11 -10.58
CA LEU A 130 9.19 7.95 -11.22
C LEU A 130 8.48 7.58 -12.54
N LEU A 131 7.16 7.59 -12.54
CA LEU A 131 6.37 7.32 -13.75
C LEU A 131 6.59 8.40 -14.81
N ALA A 132 6.55 9.68 -14.44
CA ALA A 132 6.77 10.79 -15.37
C ALA A 132 8.15 10.70 -16.06
N GLN A 133 9.20 10.38 -15.30
CA GLN A 133 10.55 10.17 -15.85
C GLN A 133 10.57 9.00 -16.84
N SER A 134 9.95 7.89 -16.47
CA SER A 134 9.88 6.67 -17.31
C SER A 134 9.18 6.90 -18.66
N PHE A 135 8.13 7.74 -18.69
CA PHE A 135 7.41 8.03 -19.94
C PHE A 135 8.13 9.02 -20.84
N SER A 136 8.87 9.99 -20.28
CA SER A 136 9.66 10.96 -21.07
C SER A 136 10.78 10.30 -21.88
N GLU A 137 11.35 9.19 -21.39
CA GLU A 137 12.34 8.39 -22.12
C GLU A 137 11.72 7.61 -23.28
N THR A 138 10.41 7.34 -23.23
CA THR A 138 9.70 6.56 -24.25
C THR A 138 9.19 7.44 -25.39
N GLU A 139 8.88 8.72 -25.13
CA GLU A 139 8.43 9.69 -26.15
C GLU A 139 9.54 10.11 -27.13
N GLY A 140 10.81 9.98 -26.73
CA GLY A 140 11.96 10.16 -27.63
C GLY A 140 12.08 9.10 -28.75
N ALA A 141 11.27 8.04 -28.70
CA ALA A 141 11.29 6.92 -29.66
C ALA A 141 10.03 6.82 -30.54
N GLN A 142 9.03 7.69 -30.38
CA GLN A 142 7.78 7.65 -31.17
C GLN A 142 7.40 9.01 -31.78
N ASP A 143 8.31 9.63 -32.55
CA ASP A 143 7.91 10.52 -33.64
C ASP A 143 7.84 9.71 -34.96
N LYS A 144 6.61 9.31 -35.34
CA LYS A 144 6.07 9.11 -36.71
C LYS A 144 4.90 8.13 -36.69
N GLY A 145 3.70 8.65 -36.42
CA GLY A 145 2.50 7.84 -36.53
C GLY A 145 1.20 8.59 -36.29
N LYS A 146 0.91 9.63 -37.08
CA LYS A 146 -0.44 10.22 -37.14
C LYS A 146 -1.47 9.11 -37.42
N ARG A 147 -2.26 8.73 -36.41
CA ARG A 147 -3.56 8.07 -36.63
C ARG A 147 -4.66 8.92 -36.00
N SER A 148 -5.41 9.56 -36.90
CA SER A 148 -6.68 10.21 -36.60
C SER A 148 -7.66 9.17 -36.05
N VAL A 149 -8.00 9.27 -34.77
CA VAL A 149 -9.06 8.47 -34.16
C VAL A 149 -10.38 9.20 -34.36
N LYS A 150 -11.16 8.74 -35.34
CA LYS A 150 -12.56 9.14 -35.48
C LYS A 150 -13.33 8.59 -34.27
N HIS A 151 -13.86 9.49 -33.45
CA HIS A 151 -14.74 9.13 -32.34
C HIS A 151 -16.07 8.61 -32.87
N ALA A 152 -16.45 7.40 -32.47
CA ALA A 152 -17.83 6.91 -32.59
C ALA A 152 -18.56 7.15 -31.25
N PRO A 153 -19.81 7.66 -31.27
CA PRO A 153 -20.54 7.94 -30.04
C PRO A 153 -21.00 6.64 -29.38
N CYS A 154 -20.67 6.50 -28.09
CA CYS A 154 -21.15 5.41 -27.25
C CYS A 154 -22.67 5.58 -27.01
N ALA A 155 -23.46 4.64 -27.55
CA ALA A 155 -24.88 4.56 -27.28
C ALA A 155 -25.11 4.01 -25.86
N ARG A 156 -25.74 4.81 -25.00
CA ARG A 156 -26.16 4.40 -23.66
C ARG A 156 -27.30 3.37 -23.78
N ARG A 157 -27.22 2.29 -23.00
CA ARG A 157 -28.37 1.51 -22.56
C ARG A 157 -28.68 1.86 -21.12
#